data_AF-A0A3F2ZXN7-F1
#
_entry.id   AF-A0A3F2ZXN7-F1
#
_cell.length_a   1.000
_cell.length_b   1.000
_cell.length_c   1.000
_cell.angle_alpha   90.00
_cell.angle_beta   90.00
_cell.angle_gamma   90.00
#
_symmetry.space_group_name_H-M   'P 1'
#
loop_
_entity.id
_entity.type
_entity.pdbx_description
1 polymer ?
#
loop_
_entity_poly.entity_id
_entity_poly.type
_entity_poly.pdbx_seq_one_letter_code
_entity_poly.pdbx_strand_id
1 'polypeptide(L)'
;MITVLVKGMENKETLKEENTILKFILKEYVKKSMDYKDLLLESLDLLDKYQEEVSNLKIRANLWADEVVRLYKQYGDLDKALNLTGREIMLYELNKNNGVEEE
;
A
#
# COMPACT_ATOMS: atom_id res chain seq x y z
N MET A 1 17.66 -51.25 38.99
CA MET A 1 16.24 -51.03 38.60
C MET A 1 15.76 -49.62 38.98
N ILE A 2 15.93 -49.17 40.23
CA ILE A 2 15.59 -47.80 40.69
C ILE A 2 16.30 -46.71 39.87
N THR A 3 17.58 -46.86 39.58
CA THR A 3 18.37 -45.88 38.79
C THR A 3 17.86 -45.67 37.37
N VAL A 4 17.26 -46.71 36.76
CA VAL A 4 16.70 -46.62 35.40
C VAL A 4 15.35 -45.91 35.43
N LEU A 5 14.56 -46.11 36.49
CA LEU A 5 13.30 -45.40 36.70
C LEU A 5 13.51 -43.91 36.99
N VAL A 6 14.50 -43.56 37.82
CA VAL A 6 14.86 -42.16 38.11
C VAL A 6 15.34 -41.44 36.84
N LYS A 7 16.25 -42.06 36.06
CA LYS A 7 16.68 -41.51 34.76
C LYS A 7 15.55 -41.38 33.76
N GLY A 8 14.59 -42.32 33.76
CA GLY A 8 13.39 -42.25 32.92
C GLY A 8 12.42 -41.14 33.33
N MET A 9 12.34 -40.81 34.62
CA MET A 9 11.53 -39.71 35.14
C MET A 9 12.17 -38.35 34.82
N GLU A 10 13.47 -38.19 35.05
CA GLU A 10 14.23 -36.98 34.70
C GLU A 10 14.12 -36.67 33.20
N ASN A 11 14.30 -37.68 32.33
CA ASN A 11 14.14 -37.50 30.88
C ASN A 11 12.71 -37.13 30.46
N LYS A 12 11.69 -37.56 31.21
CA LYS A 12 10.29 -37.22 30.91
C LYS A 12 9.96 -35.79 31.30
N GLU A 13 10.58 -35.30 32.38
CA GLU A 13 10.42 -33.94 32.87
C GLU A 13 11.09 -32.94 31.92
N THR A 14 12.32 -33.20 31.50
CA THR A 14 13.02 -32.39 30.49
C THR A 14 12.29 -32.36 29.14
N LEU A 15 11.80 -33.51 28.65
CA LEU A 15 11.00 -33.56 27.42
C LEU A 15 9.69 -32.76 27.51
N LYS A 16 9.11 -32.64 28.71
CA LYS A 16 7.87 -31.87 28.94
C LYS A 16 8.15 -30.37 28.96
N GLU A 17 9.27 -29.96 29.53
CA GLU A 17 9.74 -28.57 29.52
C GLU A 17 10.11 -28.13 28.10
N GLU A 18 10.89 -28.93 27.37
CA GLU A 18 11.27 -28.68 25.98
C GLU A 18 10.04 -28.55 25.07
N ASN A 19 9.05 -29.43 25.19
CA ASN A 19 7.80 -29.34 24.43
C ASN A 19 7.01 -28.06 24.73
N THR A 20 7.05 -27.60 25.99
CA THR A 20 6.34 -26.38 26.40
C THR A 20 6.99 -25.15 25.79
N ILE A 21 8.32 -25.09 25.79
CA ILE A 21 9.11 -24.04 25.14
C ILE A 21 8.85 -24.05 23.63
N LEU A 22 8.90 -25.22 22.99
CA LEU A 22 8.65 -25.36 21.55
C LEU A 22 7.24 -24.86 21.18
N LYS A 23 6.22 -25.22 21.96
CA LYS A 23 4.84 -24.80 21.74
C LYS A 23 4.64 -23.30 21.92
N PHE A 24 5.34 -22.69 22.87
CA PHE A 24 5.33 -21.24 23.05
C PHE A 24 5.97 -20.53 21.85
N ILE A 25 7.16 -20.96 21.44
CA ILE A 25 7.87 -20.42 20.27
C ILE A 25 6.99 -20.55 19.02
N LEU A 26 6.39 -21.71 18.78
CA LEU A 26 5.53 -21.93 17.62
C LEU A 26 4.32 -20.98 17.62
N LYS A 27 3.69 -20.74 18.77
CA LYS A 27 2.58 -19.77 18.88
C LYS A 27 3.02 -18.35 18.56
N GLU A 28 4.17 -17.92 19.07
CA GLU A 28 4.72 -16.59 18.79
C GLU A 28 5.07 -16.41 17.30
N TYR A 29 5.64 -17.43 16.66
CA TYR A 29 5.93 -17.41 15.22
C TYR A 29 4.65 -17.39 14.37
N VAL A 30 3.65 -18.20 14.72
CA VAL A 30 2.35 -18.19 14.03
C VAL A 30 1.69 -16.82 14.16
N LYS A 31 1.66 -16.24 15.37
CA LYS A 31 1.10 -14.91 15.60
C LYS A 31 1.80 -13.83 14.77
N LYS A 32 3.14 -13.78 14.81
CA LYS A 32 3.93 -12.85 13.98
C LYS A 32 3.61 -13.03 12.49
N SER A 33 3.50 -14.26 12.01
CA SER A 33 3.18 -14.51 10.60
C SER A 33 1.77 -14.03 10.21
N MET A 34 0.81 -14.08 11.13
CA MET A 34 -0.54 -13.53 10.93
C MET A 34 -0.52 -12.00 10.93
N ASP A 35 0.18 -11.37 11.87
CA ASP A 35 0.31 -9.90 11.91
C ASP A 35 1.00 -9.37 10.63
N TYR A 36 2.01 -10.09 10.11
CA TYR A 36 2.63 -9.76 8.83
C TYR A 36 1.71 -9.96 7.64
N LYS A 37 0.80 -10.94 7.69
CA LYS A 37 -0.18 -11.16 6.63
C LYS A 37 -1.15 -9.99 6.53
N ASP A 38 -1.66 -9.52 7.66
CA ASP A 38 -2.60 -8.39 7.68
C ASP A 38 -1.93 -7.10 7.18
N LEU A 39 -0.71 -6.81 7.66
CA LEU A 39 0.09 -5.68 7.16
C LEU A 39 0.40 -5.78 5.65
N LEU A 40 0.67 -6.98 5.16
CA LEU A 40 0.95 -7.21 3.74
C LEU A 40 -0.30 -6.96 2.89
N LEU A 41 -1.47 -7.40 3.34
CA LEU A 41 -2.74 -7.14 2.66
C LEU A 41 -3.05 -5.64 2.63
N GLU A 42 -2.91 -4.94 3.76
CA GLU A 42 -3.07 -3.47 3.79
C GLU A 42 -2.09 -2.77 2.85
N SER A 43 -0.85 -3.24 2.79
CA SER A 43 0.17 -2.68 1.89
C SER A 43 -0.16 -2.91 0.41
N LEU A 44 -0.74 -4.06 0.06
CA LEU A 44 -1.20 -4.37 -1.30
C LEU A 44 -2.40 -3.51 -1.69
N ASP A 45 -3.38 -3.34 -0.81
CA ASP A 45 -4.52 -2.44 -1.05
C ASP A 45 -4.08 -0.99 -1.26
N LEU A 46 -3.11 -0.52 -0.48
CA LEU A 46 -2.51 0.80 -0.67
C LEU A 46 -1.77 0.89 -2.01
N LEU A 47 -1.02 -0.15 -2.39
CA LEU A 47 -0.33 -0.20 -3.66
C LEU A 47 -1.30 -0.10 -4.83
N ASP A 48 -2.41 -0.84 -4.79
CA ASP A 48 -3.45 -0.80 -5.84
C ASP A 48 -4.06 0.60 -5.96
N LYS A 49 -4.39 1.25 -4.82
CA LYS A 49 -4.89 2.63 -4.81
C LYS A 49 -3.91 3.61 -5.44
N TYR A 50 -2.63 3.54 -5.06
CA TYR A 50 -1.62 4.44 -5.63
C TYR A 50 -1.39 4.17 -7.11
N GLN A 51 -1.48 2.92 -7.57
CA GLN A 51 -1.39 2.60 -9.00
C GLN A 51 -2.55 3.21 -9.78
N GLU A 52 -3.77 3.16 -9.25
CA GLU A 52 -4.95 3.79 -9.84
C GLU A 52 -4.79 5.32 -9.91
N GLU A 53 -4.35 5.96 -8.82
CA GLU A 53 -4.09 7.40 -8.79
C GLU A 53 -3.05 7.84 -9.84
N VAL A 54 -1.96 7.08 -9.97
CA VAL A 54 -0.91 7.33 -10.98
C VAL A 54 -1.46 7.16 -12.39
N SER A 55 -2.29 6.14 -12.63
CA SER A 55 -2.93 5.93 -13.93
C SER A 55 -3.85 7.11 -14.30
N ASN A 56 -4.68 7.55 -13.36
CA ASN A 56 -5.56 8.70 -13.53
C ASN A 56 -4.77 10.00 -13.77
N LEU A 57 -3.66 10.20 -13.07
CA LEU A 57 -2.77 11.33 -13.30
C LEU A 57 -2.18 11.31 -14.71
N LYS A 58 -1.75 10.14 -15.20
CA LYS A 58 -1.23 9.97 -16.56
C LYS A 58 -2.27 10.33 -17.62
N ILE A 59 -3.52 9.89 -17.44
CA ILE A 59 -4.63 10.24 -18.34
C ILE A 59 -4.85 11.76 -18.35
N ARG A 60 -4.91 12.40 -17.17
CA ARG A 60 -5.09 13.85 -17.07
C ARG A 60 -3.94 14.63 -17.72
N ALA A 61 -2.70 14.21 -17.51
CA ALA A 61 -1.53 14.84 -18.13
C ALA A 61 -1.60 14.81 -19.67
N ASN A 62 -2.05 13.69 -20.25
CA ASN A 62 -2.24 13.58 -21.69
C ASN A 62 -3.36 14.51 -22.19
N LEU A 63 -4.49 14.58 -21.48
CA LEU A 63 -5.59 15.50 -21.82
C LEU A 63 -5.13 16.96 -21.82
N TRP A 64 -4.37 17.37 -20.81
CA TRP A 64 -3.83 18.73 -20.75
C TRP A 64 -2.80 19.01 -21.87
N ALA A 65 -1.98 18.03 -22.22
CA ALA A 65 -1.05 18.15 -23.34
C ALA A 65 -1.80 18.32 -24.67
N ASP A 66 -2.85 17.53 -24.90
CA ASP A 66 -3.70 17.64 -26.09
C ASP A 66 -4.40 19.00 -26.18
N GLU A 67 -4.84 19.53 -25.03
CA GLU A 67 -5.47 20.84 -24.95
C GLU A 67 -4.49 21.98 -25.27
N VAL A 68 -3.25 21.91 -24.78
CA VAL A 68 -2.19 22.86 -25.18
C VAL A 68 -1.96 22.80 -26.70
N VAL A 69 -1.90 21.61 -27.29
CA VAL A 69 -1.73 21.45 -28.75
C VAL A 69 -2.92 22.05 -29.51
N ARG A 70 -4.15 21.84 -29.02
CA ARG A 70 -5.38 22.38 -29.62
C ARG A 70 -5.38 23.91 -29.58
N LEU A 71 -5.07 24.51 -28.43
CA LEU A 71 -5.00 25.96 -28.25
C LEU A 71 -3.86 26.58 -29.07
N TYR A 72 -2.71 25.91 -29.15
CA TYR A 72 -1.61 26.35 -30.01
C TYR A 72 -2.02 26.37 -31.49
N LYS A 73 -2.71 25.32 -31.97
CA LYS A 73 -3.25 25.30 -33.34
C LYS A 73 -4.26 26.43 -33.60
N GLN A 74 -5.02 26.82 -32.57
CA GLN A 74 -6.03 27.87 -32.67
C GLN A 74 -5.43 29.29 -32.64
N TYR A 75 -4.43 29.54 -31.79
CA TYR A 75 -3.88 30.88 -31.57
C TYR A 75 -2.53 31.13 -32.24
N GLY A 76 -1.80 30.08 -32.63
CA GLY A 76 -0.44 30.17 -33.17
C GLY A 76 0.62 30.62 -32.16
N ASP A 77 0.28 30.70 -30.88
CA ASP A 77 1.11 31.24 -29.81
C ASP A 77 1.16 30.22 -28.66
N LEU A 78 2.37 29.70 -28.38
CA LEU A 78 2.61 28.67 -27.38
C LEU A 78 2.49 29.21 -25.95
N ASP A 79 3.00 30.42 -25.70
CA ASP A 79 2.93 31.05 -24.37
C ASP A 79 1.48 31.33 -23.99
N LYS A 80 0.67 31.76 -24.96
CA LYS A 80 -0.77 31.93 -24.76
C LYS A 80 -1.48 30.60 -24.50
N ALA A 81 -1.17 29.55 -25.25
CA ALA A 81 -1.75 28.23 -25.05
C ALA A 81 -1.43 27.67 -23.65
N LEU A 82 -0.16 27.72 -23.24
CA LEU A 82 0.29 27.26 -21.92
C LEU A 82 -0.36 28.05 -20.78
N ASN A 83 -0.49 29.38 -20.91
CA ASN A 83 -1.14 30.20 -19.89
C ASN A 83 -2.63 29.88 -19.73
N LEU A 84 -3.34 29.62 -20.82
CA LEU A 84 -4.77 29.27 -20.77
C LEU A 84 -4.97 27.90 -20.11
N THR A 85 -4.25 26.87 -20.59
CA THR A 85 -4.35 25.53 -19.98
C THR A 85 -3.87 25.54 -18.52
N GLY A 86 -2.83 26.30 -18.19
CA GLY A 86 -2.34 26.44 -16.81
C GLY A 86 -3.38 27.04 -15.86
N ARG A 87 -4.15 28.03 -16.32
CA ARG A 87 -5.28 28.59 -15.54
C ARG A 87 -6.39 27.57 -15.34
N GLU A 88 -6.68 26.76 -16.35
CA GLU A 88 -7.69 25.71 -16.28
C GLU A 88 -7.30 24.59 -15.31
N ILE A 89 -6.05 24.13 -15.36
CA ILE A 89 -5.49 23.17 -14.38
C ILE A 89 -5.62 23.72 -12.96
N MET A 90 -5.24 24.99 -12.74
CA MET A 90 -5.34 25.61 -11.43
C MET A 90 -6.79 25.68 -10.92
N LEU A 91 -7.75 26.05 -11.78
CA LEU A 91 -9.17 26.05 -11.41
C LEU A 91 -9.67 24.65 -11.06
N TYR A 92 -9.28 23.63 -11.84
CA TYR A 92 -9.62 22.24 -11.56
C TYR A 92 -9.10 21.80 -10.18
N GLU A 93 -7.82 22.04 -9.88
CA GLU A 93 -7.22 21.64 -8.60
C GLU A 93 -7.79 22.44 -7.41
N LEU A 94 -8.17 23.71 -7.60
CA LEU A 94 -8.87 24.49 -6.59
C LEU A 94 -10.29 23.96 -6.32
N ASN A 95 -11.02 23.59 -7.36
CA ASN A 95 -12.37 23.02 -7.23
C ASN A 95 -12.35 21.64 -6.56
N LYS A 96 -11.36 20.81 -6.88
CA LYS A 96 -11.15 19.50 -6.25
C LYS A 96 -11.00 19.59 -4.72
N ASN A 97 -10.32 20.63 -4.23
CA ASN A 97 -10.09 20.84 -2.80
C ASN A 97 -11.26 21.54 -2.07
N ASN A 98 -12.24 22.08 -2.81
CA ASN A 98 -13.38 22.80 -2.25
C ASN A 98 -14.63 21.91 -2.03
N GLY A 99 -14.51 20.59 -2.16
CA GLY A 99 -15.55 19.66 -1.71
C GLY A 99 -16.82 19.63 -2.56
N VAL A 100 -16.70 19.75 -3.89
CA VAL A 100 -17.80 19.31 -4.76
C VAL A 100 -17.55 17.85 -5.06
N GLU A 101 -18.07 16.98 -4.20
CA GLU A 101 -18.37 15.60 -4.58
C GLU A 101 -19.33 15.69 -5.78
N GLU A 102 -18.83 15.42 -6.97
CA GLU A 102 -19.68 15.18 -8.13
C GLU A 102 -20.41 13.85 -7.90
N GLU A 103 -21.68 13.94 -7.49
CA GLU A 103 -22.67 12.84 -7.50
C GLU A 103 -22.89 12.27 -8.90
#